data_AF-D9VR11-F1
#
_entry.id   AF-D9VR11-F1
#
_cell.length_a   1.000
_cell.length_b   1.000
_cell.length_c   1.000
_cell.angle_alpha   90.00
_cell.angle_beta   90.00
_cell.angle_gamma   90.00
#
_symmetry.space_group_name_H-M   'P 1'
#
loop_
_entity.id
_entity.type
_entity.pdbx_description
1 polymer ?
#
loop_
_entity_poly.entity_id
_entity_poly.type
_entity_poly.pdbx_seq_one_letter_code
_entity_poly.pdbx_strand_id
1 'polypeptide(L)'
;MILDPSVSGTVFVQNGERHTHGVGTPDLGLAAWRSAAILNTLTGKEPYPQPHRTAFTTFGLEQRDPARPRRAVNLRPLVDHP
;
A
#
# COMPACT_ATOMS: atom_id res chain seq x y z
N MET A 1 21.47 -28.22 5.68
CA MET A 1 22.40 -27.08 5.53
C MET A 1 22.09 -26.11 6.65
N ILE A 2 23.03 -25.83 7.55
CA ILE A 2 22.87 -24.86 8.65
C ILE A 2 23.83 -23.70 8.41
N LEU A 3 23.39 -22.48 8.69
CA LEU A 3 24.23 -21.29 8.59
C LEU A 3 25.28 -21.29 9.72
N ASP A 4 26.45 -20.74 9.43
CA ASP A 4 27.48 -20.53 10.45
C ASP A 4 26.97 -19.55 11.53
N PRO A 5 27.25 -19.77 12.83
CA PRO A 5 26.78 -18.92 13.92
C PRO A 5 27.19 -17.44 13.80
N SER A 6 28.24 -17.12 13.05
CA SER A 6 28.66 -15.74 12.79
C SER A 6 27.73 -15.01 11.81
N VAL A 7 26.94 -15.74 11.02
CA VAL A 7 25.98 -15.16 10.08
C VAL A 7 24.74 -14.73 10.84
N SER A 8 24.56 -13.42 10.97
CA SER A 8 23.42 -12.78 11.62
C SER A 8 22.83 -11.67 10.75
N GLY A 9 21.63 -11.18 11.11
CA GLY A 9 20.98 -10.07 10.42
C GLY A 9 19.83 -10.49 9.51
N THR A 10 19.40 -9.57 8.64
CA THR A 10 18.26 -9.74 7.73
C THR A 10 18.67 -9.46 6.30
N VAL A 11 18.21 -10.27 5.36
CA VAL A 11 18.42 -10.07 3.92
C VAL A 11 17.11 -9.61 3.30
N PHE A 12 17.19 -8.54 2.52
CA PHE A 12 16.07 -8.06 1.70
C PHE A 12 16.34 -8.40 0.23
N VAL A 13 15.27 -8.67 -0.52
CA VAL A 13 15.33 -8.99 -1.95
C VAL A 13 14.44 -7.99 -2.69
N GLN A 14 14.88 -7.58 -3.87
CA GLN A 14 14.11 -6.78 -4.82
C GLN A 14 13.91 -7.58 -6.10
N ASN A 15 12.71 -7.52 -6.66
CA ASN A 15 12.29 -8.22 -7.88
C ASN A 15 12.26 -9.77 -7.80
N GLY A 16 12.55 -10.37 -6.64
CA GLY A 16 12.55 -11.82 -6.41
C GLY A 16 11.27 -12.35 -5.75
N GLU A 17 10.34 -11.46 -5.43
CA GLU A 17 9.20 -11.71 -4.56
C GLU A 17 7.86 -11.87 -5.31
N ARG A 18 7.88 -12.14 -6.62
CA ARG A 18 6.67 -12.19 -7.47
C ARG A 18 5.62 -13.19 -6.97
N HIS A 19 6.07 -14.32 -6.43
CA HIS A 19 5.18 -15.36 -5.94
C HIS A 19 4.41 -14.98 -4.67
N THR A 20 4.90 -13.97 -3.93
CA THR A 20 4.31 -13.52 -2.65
C THR A 20 3.73 -12.12 -2.74
N HIS A 21 4.26 -11.26 -3.60
CA HIS A 21 3.86 -9.86 -3.76
C HIS A 21 3.26 -9.55 -5.14
N GLY A 22 3.10 -10.58 -5.97
CA GLY A 22 2.32 -10.52 -7.19
C GLY A 22 3.00 -9.81 -8.36
N VAL A 23 2.17 -9.41 -9.32
CA VAL A 23 2.61 -8.92 -10.63
C VAL A 23 3.31 -7.56 -10.61
N GLY A 24 3.17 -6.79 -9.52
CA GLY A 24 3.84 -5.49 -9.34
C GLY A 24 5.32 -5.60 -8.94
N THR A 25 5.82 -6.80 -8.63
CA THR A 25 7.21 -7.02 -8.21
C THR A 25 8.26 -6.43 -9.15
N PRO A 26 8.25 -6.66 -10.48
CA PRO A 26 9.24 -6.07 -11.37
C PRO A 26 8.93 -4.62 -11.78
N ASP A 27 7.85 -4.02 -11.30
CA ASP A 27 7.43 -2.68 -11.71
C ASP A 27 8.36 -1.60 -11.12
N LEU A 28 8.90 -0.75 -11.99
CA LEU A 28 9.73 0.39 -11.62
C LEU A 28 8.91 1.49 -10.91
N GLY A 29 7.63 1.64 -11.23
CA GLY A 29 6.74 2.59 -10.54
C GLY A 29 6.58 2.28 -9.05
N LEU A 30 6.75 1.01 -8.66
CA LEU A 30 6.70 0.55 -7.27
C LEU A 30 8.08 0.42 -6.62
N ALA A 31 9.19 0.66 -7.35
CA ALA A 31 10.53 0.52 -6.81
C ALA A 31 10.81 1.51 -5.66
N ALA A 32 10.36 2.76 -5.80
CA ALA A 32 10.52 3.77 -4.74
C ALA A 32 9.75 3.38 -3.46
N TRP A 33 8.53 2.86 -3.62
CA TRP A 33 7.71 2.37 -2.50
C TRP A 33 8.40 1.19 -1.78
N ARG A 34 8.93 0.22 -2.54
CA ARG A 34 9.66 -0.93 -1.95
C ARG A 34 10.94 -0.49 -1.25
N SER A 35 11.71 0.42 -1.85
CA SER A 35 12.93 0.98 -1.24
C SER A 35 12.62 1.72 0.06
N ALA A 36 11.54 2.50 0.12
CA ALA A 36 11.09 3.15 1.34
C ALA A 36 10.77 2.12 2.44
N ALA A 37 10.07 1.03 2.11
CA ALA A 37 9.74 -0.02 3.08
C ALA A 37 10.99 -0.67 3.67
N ILE A 38 11.99 -0.97 2.84
CA ILE A 38 13.27 -1.52 3.28
C ILE A 38 14.03 -0.53 4.16
N LEU A 39 14.18 0.73 3.74
CA LEU A 39 14.93 1.73 4.49
C LEU A 39 14.27 2.06 5.83
N ASN A 40 12.95 2.12 5.88
CA ASN A 40 12.22 2.32 7.12
C ASN A 40 12.45 1.14 8.09
N THR A 41 12.42 -0.10 7.58
CA THR A 41 12.70 -1.30 8.37
C THR A 41 14.14 -1.33 8.87
N LEU A 42 15.12 -1.08 7.99
CA LEU A 42 16.55 -1.07 8.32
C LEU A 42 16.90 -0.02 9.39
N THR A 43 16.24 1.14 9.35
CA THR A 43 16.53 2.24 10.26
C THR A 43 15.70 2.22 11.53
N GLY A 44 14.63 1.42 11.58
CA GLY A 44 13.65 1.43 12.67
C GLY A 44 12.91 2.77 12.81
N LYS A 45 12.88 3.56 11.73
CA LYS A 45 12.29 4.91 11.66
C LYS A 45 11.46 5.02 10.39
N GLU A 46 10.73 6.13 10.24
CA GLU A 46 9.95 6.41 9.03
C GLU A 46 10.43 7.70 8.33
N PRO A 47 11.69 7.77 7.84
CA PRO A 47 12.18 8.92 7.08
C PRO A 47 11.51 9.03 5.70
N TYR A 48 11.00 7.92 5.16
CA TYR A 48 10.26 7.86 3.90
C TYR A 48 8.81 7.43 4.17
N PRO A 49 7.92 8.35 4.53
CA PRO A 49 6.53 8.03 4.85
C PRO A 49 5.81 7.44 3.65
N GLN A 50 4.99 6.42 3.88
CA GLN A 50 4.22 5.77 2.83
C GLN A 50 2.72 6.12 2.94
N PRO A 51 2.03 6.34 1.81
CA PRO A 51 0.62 6.63 1.83
C PRO A 51 -0.19 5.43 2.34
N HIS A 52 -1.09 5.67 3.29
CA HIS A 52 -1.99 4.62 3.81
C HIS A 52 -3.01 4.12 2.77
N ARG A 53 -3.35 4.94 1.76
CA ARG A 53 -4.30 4.58 0.70
C ARG A 53 -3.93 5.28 -0.61
N THR A 54 -3.82 4.51 -1.68
CA THR A 54 -3.46 5.00 -3.02
C THR A 54 -4.51 4.66 -4.10
N ALA A 55 -5.41 3.72 -3.83
CA ALA A 55 -6.46 3.30 -4.77
C ALA A 55 -7.84 3.85 -4.38
N PHE A 56 -8.66 4.17 -5.39
CA PHE A 56 -10.09 4.45 -5.18
C PHE A 56 -10.89 3.18 -4.91
N THR A 57 -10.52 2.07 -5.57
CA THR A 57 -11.11 0.74 -5.39
C THR A 57 -10.75 0.18 -4.02
N THR A 58 -11.73 -0.44 -3.36
CA THR A 58 -11.51 -1.24 -2.15
C THR A 58 -11.36 -2.70 -2.56
N PHE A 59 -10.27 -3.33 -2.12
CA PHE A 59 -9.99 -4.75 -2.34
C PHE A 59 -10.13 -5.52 -1.01
N GLY A 60 -10.36 -6.82 -1.08
CA GLY A 60 -10.57 -7.69 0.09
C GLY A 60 -12.04 -8.03 0.34
N LEU A 61 -12.28 -9.00 1.22
CA LEU A 61 -13.64 -9.47 1.56
C LEU A 61 -14.34 -8.57 2.59
N GLU A 62 -13.55 -7.94 3.46
CA GLU A 62 -14.05 -7.01 4.47
C GLU A 62 -14.39 -5.68 3.82
N GLN A 63 -15.68 -5.34 3.81
CA GLN A 63 -16.15 -4.03 3.38
C GLN A 63 -15.84 -3.03 4.51
N ARG A 64 -14.68 -2.37 4.43
CA ARG A 64 -14.50 -1.10 5.14
C ARG A 64 -15.38 -0.07 4.47
N ASP A 65 -16.42 0.40 5.16
CA ASP A 65 -17.18 1.57 4.72
C ASP A 65 -16.21 2.76 4.68
N PRO A 66 -15.74 3.19 3.50
CA PRO A 66 -14.90 4.36 3.44
C PRO A 66 -15.81 5.50 3.91
N ALA A 67 -15.36 6.32 4.86
CA ALA A 67 -16.07 7.52 5.27
C ALA A 67 -16.29 8.40 4.03
N ARG A 68 -17.39 8.15 3.32
CA ARG A 68 -17.80 8.92 2.17
C ARG A 68 -18.25 10.23 2.80
N PRO A 69 -17.66 11.38 2.47
CA PRO A 69 -18.28 12.63 2.84
C PRO A 69 -19.66 12.62 2.17
N ARG A 70 -20.71 12.29 2.95
CA ARG A 70 -22.09 12.45 2.53
C ARG A 70 -22.28 13.94 2.39
N ARG A 71 -21.98 14.46 1.21
CA ARG A 71 -22.48 15.77 0.81
C ARG A 71 -24.00 15.63 0.86
N ALA A 72 -24.63 16.25 1.85
CA ALA A 72 -26.07 16.37 1.90
C ALA A 72 -26.48 17.23 0.70
N VAL A 73 -26.67 16.58 -0.44
CA VAL A 73 -27.25 17.23 -1.60
C VAL A 73 -28.73 17.33 -1.27
N ASN A 74 -29.20 18.56 -1.03
CA ASN A 74 -30.62 18.85 -1.09
C ASN A 74 -31.06 18.63 -2.54
N LEU A 75 -31.48 17.40 -2.83
CA LEU A 75 -32.07 17.04 -4.10
C LEU A 75 -33.43 17.73 -4.16
N ARG A 76 -33.50 18.86 -4.88
CA ARG A 76 -34.78 19.45 -5.25
C ARG A 76 -35.42 18.54 -6.30
N PRO A 77 -36.69 18.11 -6.12
CA PRO A 77 -37.38 17.34 -7.14
C PRO A 77 -37.42 18.13 -8.46
N LEU A 78 -37.17 17.45 -9.58
CA LEU A 78 -37.17 18.05 -10.93
C LEU A 78 -38.52 18.69 -11.31
N VAL A 79 -39.58 18.43 -10.55
CA VAL A 79 -40.93 18.96 -10.76
C VAL A 79 -41.10 20.41 -10.28
N ASP A 80 -40.14 20.98 -9.55
CA ASP A 80 -40.22 22.34 -8.97
C ASP A 80 -39.45 23.40 -9.79
N HIS A 81 -39.30 23.21 -11.10
CA HIS A 81 -38.80 24.26 -11.99
C HIS A 81 -39.98 25.04 -12.59
N PRO A 82 -40.00 26.38 -12.48
CA PRO A 82 -41.04 27.23 -13.10
C PRO A 82 -40.98 27.22 -14.62
#